data_AF-A0A8X6T6A3-F1
#
_entry.id   AF-A0A8X6T6A3-F1
#
_cell.length_a   1.000
_cell.length_b   1.000
_cell.length_c   1.000
_cell.angle_alpha   90.00
_cell.angle_beta   90.00
_cell.angle_gamma   90.00
#
_symmetry.space_group_name_H-M   'P 1'
#
loop_
_entity.id
_entity.type
_entity.pdbx_description
1 polymer ?
#
loop_
_entity_poly.entity_id
_entity_poly.type
_entity_poly.pdbx_seq_one_letter_code
_entity_poly.pdbx_strand_id
1 'polypeptide(L)'
;MARKKLIKLSVLTLSLLKNIFWICTYLVLYETVVAEYNDIRPRPILYCDGKTLAEVIFNENGQMIHCRLHELEEPSDADAIIEGSGLKVKYPNFKEMLQLINDCTWLERPIANLTANTTTSPLEVVSTWSTWSLWNGILPGTKWCGVGDIAGSFEELGTQMEVDACCRAHDHCPVKLKAFRTGYGIINLSLYTKSHCDCDKEFFSCLKAARNKVADVVGNFYFNIMKIQCIKEHRPFVCVENRTEIDGSQKCIKWGADPDSKKMQTSVTLLKY
;
A
#
# COMPACT_ATOMS: atom_id res chain seq x y z
N MET A 1 60.06 -23.07 51.45
CA MET A 1 60.75 -23.44 50.19
C MET A 1 59.74 -23.29 49.05
N ALA A 2 59.76 -22.18 48.30
CA ALA A 2 58.83 -21.97 47.18
C ALA A 2 59.57 -21.27 46.02
N ARG A 3 59.76 -21.96 44.90
CA ARG A 3 60.29 -21.39 43.65
C ARG A 3 59.12 -21.00 42.76
N LYS A 4 58.92 -19.71 42.52
CA LYS A 4 58.05 -19.19 41.45
C LYS A 4 58.74 -19.41 40.10
N LYS A 5 58.16 -20.23 39.21
CA LYS A 5 58.57 -20.36 37.80
C LYS A 5 58.01 -19.16 37.03
N LEU A 6 58.88 -18.27 36.55
CA LEU A 6 58.53 -17.23 35.58
C LEU A 6 58.57 -17.83 34.16
N ILE A 7 57.44 -17.76 33.47
CA ILE A 7 57.29 -18.21 32.08
C ILE A 7 57.83 -17.10 31.16
N LYS A 8 58.90 -17.39 30.39
CA LYS A 8 59.41 -16.50 29.34
C LYS A 8 58.53 -16.66 28.09
N LEU A 9 57.68 -15.68 27.79
CA LEU A 9 56.96 -15.63 26.52
C LEU A 9 57.94 -15.26 25.38
N SER A 10 57.85 -15.96 24.26
CA SER A 10 58.67 -15.68 23.06
C SER A 10 58.14 -14.45 22.32
N VAL A 11 59.02 -13.76 21.57
CA VAL A 11 58.64 -12.57 20.77
C VAL A 11 57.52 -12.89 19.77
N LEU A 12 57.49 -14.11 19.23
CA LEU A 12 56.43 -14.60 18.35
C LEU A 12 55.06 -14.64 19.07
N THR A 13 55.03 -15.09 20.32
CA THR A 13 53.80 -15.12 21.14
C THR A 13 53.31 -13.71 21.51
N LEU A 14 54.23 -12.75 21.75
CA LEU A 14 53.86 -11.35 21.97
C LEU A 14 53.28 -10.69 20.71
N SER A 15 53.82 -11.01 19.53
CA SER A 15 53.31 -10.48 18.26
C SER A 15 51.92 -11.02 17.92
N LEU A 16 51.68 -12.31 18.16
CA LEU A 16 50.37 -12.93 17.98
C LEU A 16 49.34 -12.33 18.94
N LEU A 17 49.71 -12.13 20.21
CA LEU A 17 48.84 -11.48 21.20
C LEU A 17 48.50 -10.02 20.82
N LYS A 18 49.47 -9.27 20.26
CA LYS A 18 49.21 -7.91 19.74
C LYS A 18 48.26 -7.92 18.53
N ASN A 19 48.43 -8.84 17.59
CA ASN A 19 47.54 -8.95 16.43
C ASN A 19 46.12 -9.35 16.84
N ILE A 20 45.98 -10.30 17.77
CA ILE A 20 44.68 -10.69 18.34
C ILE A 20 44.05 -9.50 19.06
N PHE A 21 44.82 -8.75 19.86
CA PHE A 21 44.32 -7.56 20.53
C PHE A 21 43.81 -6.50 19.54
N TRP A 22 44.56 -6.20 18.48
CA TRP A 22 44.13 -5.25 17.44
C TRP A 22 42.86 -5.71 16.70
N ILE A 23 42.77 -7.00 16.37
CA ILE A 23 41.57 -7.58 15.73
C ILE A 23 40.37 -7.50 16.68
N CYS A 24 40.54 -7.87 17.96
CA CYS A 24 39.47 -7.78 18.95
C CYS A 24 39.03 -6.32 19.16
N THR A 25 39.96 -5.36 19.26
CA THR A 25 39.59 -3.94 19.39
C THR A 25 38.87 -3.43 18.15
N TYR A 26 39.26 -3.86 16.95
CA TYR A 26 38.59 -3.47 15.70
C TYR A 26 37.18 -4.07 15.61
N LEU A 27 37.01 -5.34 15.99
CA LEU A 27 35.70 -6.00 16.03
C LEU A 27 34.78 -5.37 17.08
N VAL A 28 35.30 -5.07 18.28
CA VAL A 28 34.52 -4.39 19.33
C VAL A 28 34.13 -2.98 18.89
N LEU A 29 35.06 -2.21 18.31
CA LEU A 29 34.75 -0.89 17.77
C LEU A 29 33.71 -0.97 16.63
N TYR A 30 33.85 -1.94 15.73
CA TYR A 30 32.88 -2.18 14.66
C TYR A 30 31.48 -2.51 15.21
N GLU A 31 31.38 -3.42 16.18
CA GLU A 31 30.11 -3.74 16.83
C GLU A 31 29.50 -2.54 17.57
N THR A 32 30.30 -1.75 18.29
CA THR A 32 29.82 -0.53 18.96
C THR A 32 29.35 0.53 17.98
N VAL A 33 30.06 0.73 16.86
CA VAL A 33 29.67 1.68 15.80
C VAL A 33 28.40 1.20 15.09
N VAL A 34 28.25 -0.11 14.84
CA VAL A 34 27.02 -0.68 14.27
C VAL A 34 25.84 -0.55 15.25
N ALA A 35 26.06 -0.77 16.55
CA ALA A 35 25.03 -0.59 17.58
C ALA A 35 24.58 0.88 17.72
N GLU A 36 25.53 1.82 17.72
CA GLU A 36 25.25 3.27 17.78
C GLU A 36 24.58 3.78 16.48
N TYR A 37 25.00 3.27 15.31
CA TYR A 37 24.37 3.57 14.02
C TYR A 37 22.92 3.07 13.91
N ASN A 38 22.62 1.89 14.49
CA ASN A 38 21.26 1.36 14.54
C ASN A 38 20.35 2.12 15.52
N ASP A 39 20.89 2.79 16.53
CA ASP A 39 20.12 3.63 17.46
C ASP A 39 19.74 4.99 16.85
N ILE A 40 20.49 5.46 15.84
CA ILE A 40 20.26 6.74 15.15
C ILE A 40 19.18 6.66 14.06
N ARG A 41 18.90 5.47 13.49
CA ARG A 41 17.84 5.37 12.48
C ARG A 41 16.46 5.54 13.11
N PRO A 42 15.61 6.44 12.59
CA PRO A 42 14.25 6.58 13.09
C PRO A 42 13.52 5.25 12.87
N ARG A 43 13.03 4.66 13.97
CA ARG A 43 12.32 3.39 13.91
C ARG A 43 10.97 3.58 13.20
N PRO A 44 10.62 2.70 12.27
CA PRO A 44 9.33 2.78 11.60
C PRO A 44 8.17 2.53 12.57
N ILE A 45 7.03 3.14 12.26
CA ILE A 45 5.74 2.86 12.89
C ILE A 45 4.97 1.97 11.93
N LEU A 46 4.46 0.86 12.45
CA LEU A 46 3.63 -0.06 11.69
C LEU A 46 2.16 0.35 11.79
N TYR A 47 1.45 0.34 10.67
CA TYR A 47 0.00 0.52 10.60
C TYR A 47 -0.60 -0.72 9.95
N CYS A 48 -1.53 -1.39 10.64
CA CYS A 48 -2.15 -2.63 10.15
C CYS A 48 -3.67 -2.54 10.21
N ASP A 49 -4.35 -2.79 9.10
CA ASP A 49 -5.82 -2.89 9.03
C ASP A 49 -6.32 -4.33 8.89
N GLY A 50 -5.41 -5.31 8.98
CA GLY A 50 -5.65 -6.74 8.80
C GLY A 50 -5.57 -7.24 7.35
N LYS A 51 -5.40 -6.34 6.38
CA LYS A 51 -5.18 -6.68 4.96
C LYS A 51 -3.96 -6.02 4.34
N THR A 52 -3.55 -4.89 4.89
CA THR A 52 -2.40 -4.12 4.49
C THR A 52 -1.59 -3.77 5.74
N LEU A 53 -0.29 -4.04 5.68
CA LEU A 53 0.68 -3.57 6.66
C LEU A 53 1.49 -2.44 6.03
N ALA A 54 1.47 -1.26 6.63
CA ALA A 54 2.27 -0.11 6.21
C ALA A 54 3.40 0.13 7.20
N GLU A 55 4.63 0.18 6.68
CA GLU A 55 5.84 0.58 7.39
C GLU A 55 6.12 2.05 7.08
N VAL A 56 6.06 2.92 8.09
CA VAL A 56 6.12 4.37 7.88
C VAL A 56 7.12 5.05 8.80
N ILE A 57 7.94 5.94 8.26
CA ILE A 57 8.89 6.76 9.02
C ILE A 57 8.52 8.23 8.88
N PHE A 58 8.46 8.93 10.01
CA PHE A 58 8.27 10.37 10.07
C PHE A 58 9.57 11.07 10.48
N ASN A 59 9.81 12.26 9.95
CA ASN A 59 10.88 13.13 10.44
C ASN A 59 10.47 13.85 11.74
N GLU A 60 11.38 14.63 12.32
CA GLU A 60 11.15 15.40 13.55
C GLU A 60 9.99 16.41 13.44
N ASN A 61 9.67 16.87 12.23
CA ASN A 61 8.57 17.79 11.95
C ASN A 61 7.22 17.08 11.75
N GLY A 62 7.18 15.75 11.88
CA GLY A 62 5.97 14.95 11.66
C GLY A 62 5.62 14.73 10.19
N GLN A 63 6.54 15.01 9.25
CA GLN A 63 6.35 14.74 7.82
C GLN A 63 6.77 13.30 7.51
N MET A 64 5.95 12.60 6.73
CA MET A 64 6.28 11.26 6.24
C MET A 64 7.47 11.35 5.29
N ILE A 65 8.52 10.57 5.55
CA ILE A 65 9.75 10.53 4.72
C ILE A 65 10.00 9.15 4.11
N HIS A 66 9.36 8.12 4.64
CA HIS A 66 9.40 6.78 4.08
C HIS A 66 8.05 6.12 4.29
N CYS A 67 7.59 5.40 3.28
CA CYS A 67 6.45 4.52 3.37
C CYS A 67 6.67 3.30 2.49
N ARG A 68 6.33 2.13 3.03
CA ARG A 68 6.24 0.87 2.31
C ARG A 68 4.95 0.17 2.68
N LEU A 69 4.19 -0.29 1.69
CA LEU A 69 2.98 -1.06 1.89
C LEU A 69 3.22 -2.53 1.56
N HIS A 70 2.64 -3.41 2.36
CA HIS A 70 2.63 -4.85 2.17
C HIS A 70 1.18 -5.34 2.15
N GLU A 71 0.79 -6.06 1.09
CA GLU A 71 -0.47 -6.82 1.08
C GLU A 71 -0.30 -8.09 1.94
N LEU A 72 -1.30 -8.35 2.77
CA LEU A 72 -1.39 -9.54 3.61
C LEU A 72 -2.42 -10.49 3.00
N GLU A 73 -2.08 -11.78 2.88
CA GLU A 73 -3.05 -12.79 2.43
C GLU A 73 -3.96 -13.17 3.60
N GLU A 74 -3.36 -13.33 4.78
CA GLU A 74 -4.04 -13.58 6.05
C GLU A 74 -3.62 -12.55 7.11
N PRO A 75 -4.51 -12.16 8.04
CA PRO A 75 -4.16 -11.21 9.10
C PRO A 75 -2.96 -11.66 9.95
N SER A 76 -2.77 -12.97 10.10
CA SER A 76 -1.63 -13.57 10.82
C SER A 76 -0.28 -13.35 10.14
N ASP A 77 -0.26 -13.01 8.85
CA ASP A 77 0.98 -12.70 8.14
C ASP A 77 1.64 -11.43 8.70
N ALA A 78 0.83 -10.51 9.24
CA ALA A 78 1.34 -9.34 9.95
C ALA A 78 1.98 -9.73 11.30
N ASP A 79 1.47 -10.75 11.98
CA ASP A 79 1.95 -11.14 13.32
C ASP A 79 3.42 -11.56 13.26
N ALA A 80 3.83 -12.29 12.22
CA ALA A 80 5.24 -12.66 12.00
C ALA A 80 6.17 -11.43 11.91
N ILE A 81 5.70 -10.36 11.27
CA ILE A 81 6.46 -9.10 11.12
C ILE A 81 6.43 -8.30 12.43
N ILE A 82 5.28 -8.25 13.09
CA ILE A 82 5.07 -7.49 14.33
C ILE A 82 5.86 -8.09 15.49
N GLU A 83 5.71 -9.39 15.74
CA GLU A 83 6.32 -10.08 16.87
C GLU A 83 7.85 -10.16 16.74
N GLY A 84 8.37 -10.29 15.51
CA GLY A 84 9.80 -10.35 15.24
C GLY A 84 10.52 -9.00 15.30
N SER A 85 9.79 -7.88 15.20
CA SER A 85 10.40 -6.55 15.03
C SER A 85 10.44 -5.69 16.30
N GLY A 86 9.57 -5.97 17.28
CA GLY A 86 9.45 -5.13 18.48
C GLY A 86 9.00 -3.69 18.20
N LEU A 87 8.42 -3.45 17.03
CA LEU A 87 7.98 -2.14 16.58
C LEU A 87 6.59 -1.79 17.13
N LYS A 88 6.30 -0.48 17.20
CA LYS A 88 4.98 0.01 17.61
C LYS A 88 3.99 -0.17 16.46
N VAL A 89 2.88 -0.85 16.74
CA VAL A 89 1.78 -1.05 15.78
C VAL A 89 0.60 -0.15 16.12
N LYS A 90 -0.03 0.39 15.08
CA LYS A 90 -1.30 1.12 15.12
C LYS A 90 -2.31 0.40 14.24
N TYR A 91 -3.59 0.44 14.65
CA TYR A 91 -4.69 -0.19 13.92
C TYR A 91 -5.66 0.90 13.43
N PRO A 92 -5.39 1.52 12.26
CA PRO A 92 -6.25 2.56 11.72
C PRO A 92 -7.60 2.00 11.26
N ASN A 93 -8.63 2.85 11.27
CA ASN A 93 -9.86 2.53 10.57
C ASN A 93 -9.70 2.71 9.05
N PHE A 94 -10.70 2.27 8.27
CA PHE A 94 -10.70 2.35 6.81
C PHE A 94 -10.26 3.72 6.25
N LYS A 95 -10.82 4.81 6.79
CA LYS A 95 -10.55 6.16 6.29
C LYS A 95 -9.13 6.61 6.62
N GLU A 96 -8.64 6.28 7.80
CA GLU A 96 -7.27 6.58 8.22
C GLU A 96 -6.25 5.80 7.38
N MET A 97 -6.51 4.52 7.11
CA MET A 97 -5.63 3.69 6.29
C MET A 97 -5.66 4.13 4.82
N LEU A 98 -6.83 4.44 4.27
CA LEU A 98 -6.95 4.99 2.92
C LEU A 98 -6.17 6.30 2.77
N GLN A 99 -6.26 7.20 3.75
CA GLN A 99 -5.48 8.44 3.77
C GLN A 99 -3.97 8.13 3.78
N LEU A 100 -3.53 7.20 4.64
CA LEU A 100 -2.14 6.78 4.71
C LEU A 100 -1.62 6.27 3.35
N ILE A 101 -2.37 5.38 2.69
CA ILE A 101 -2.03 4.82 1.37
C ILE A 101 -1.91 5.94 0.32
N ASN A 102 -2.84 6.89 0.34
CA ASN A 102 -2.79 8.03 -0.56
C ASN A 102 -1.55 8.89 -0.29
N ASP A 103 -1.26 9.21 0.98
CA ASP A 103 -0.08 9.99 1.37
C ASP A 103 1.22 9.31 0.93
N CYS A 104 1.31 7.99 1.08
CA CYS A 104 2.44 7.18 0.60
C CYS A 104 2.66 7.31 -0.92
N THR A 105 1.58 7.44 -1.69
CA THR A 105 1.63 7.61 -3.14
C THR A 105 2.29 8.93 -3.56
N TRP A 106 2.15 9.98 -2.75
CA TRP A 106 2.69 11.30 -3.05
C TRP A 106 4.18 11.46 -2.72
N LEU A 107 4.72 10.62 -1.83
CA LEU A 107 6.15 10.65 -1.49
C LEU A 107 7.07 10.33 -2.67
N GLU A 108 6.58 9.54 -3.62
CA GLU A 108 7.38 9.05 -4.75
C GLU A 108 7.28 9.93 -5.99
N ARG A 109 6.45 10.98 -5.98
CA ARG A 109 6.37 11.87 -7.14
C ARG A 109 7.69 12.63 -7.28
N PRO A 110 8.36 12.55 -8.45
CA PRO A 110 9.47 13.45 -8.73
C PRO A 110 8.99 14.88 -8.57
N ILE A 111 9.74 15.71 -7.86
CA ILE A 111 9.53 17.16 -7.90
C ILE A 111 9.64 17.54 -9.38
N ALA A 112 8.55 18.03 -9.97
CA ALA A 112 8.41 18.36 -11.39
C ALA A 112 9.25 19.59 -11.82
N ASN A 113 10.49 19.69 -11.32
CA ASN A 113 11.50 20.63 -11.77
C ASN A 113 12.68 19.81 -12.30
N LEU A 114 12.59 19.41 -13.57
CA LEU A 114 13.68 19.27 -14.53
C LEU A 114 13.09 18.78 -15.88
N THR A 115 12.64 19.75 -16.68
CA THR A 115 12.56 19.72 -18.15
C THR A 115 12.08 18.44 -18.84
N ALA A 116 10.77 18.33 -19.09
CA ALA A 116 10.22 17.44 -20.11
C ALA A 116 9.80 18.26 -21.35
N ASN A 117 10.76 18.52 -22.25
CA ASN A 117 10.46 18.89 -23.63
C ASN A 117 10.71 17.67 -24.50
N THR A 118 9.70 16.81 -24.66
CA THR A 118 9.69 15.87 -25.77
C THR A 118 8.24 15.65 -26.22
N THR A 119 7.87 16.33 -27.29
CA THR A 119 6.65 16.09 -28.04
C THR A 119 6.82 14.80 -28.83
N THR A 120 6.39 13.67 -28.30
CA THR A 120 6.21 12.43 -29.07
C THR A 120 4.72 12.12 -29.25
N SER A 121 4.39 11.70 -30.47
CA SER A 121 3.04 11.37 -30.91
C SER A 121 2.49 10.14 -30.18
N PRO A 122 1.18 10.09 -29.83
CA PRO A 122 0.56 8.93 -29.18
C PRO A 122 0.74 7.60 -29.93
N LEU A 123 0.96 7.65 -31.25
CA LEU A 123 1.05 6.46 -32.09
C LEU A 123 2.43 5.75 -32.03
N GLU A 124 3.50 6.44 -31.64
CA GLU A 124 4.85 5.84 -31.57
C GLU A 124 5.12 5.14 -30.22
N VAL A 125 4.39 5.52 -29.18
CA VAL A 125 4.52 4.91 -27.85
C VAL A 125 3.94 3.48 -27.86
N VAL A 126 2.90 3.21 -28.63
CA VAL A 126 2.24 1.89 -28.70
C VAL A 126 3.13 0.81 -29.36
N SER A 127 4.02 1.18 -30.29
CA SER A 127 4.81 0.20 -31.07
C SER A 127 6.08 -0.29 -30.37
N THR A 128 6.47 0.34 -29.26
CA THR A 128 7.67 -0.01 -28.46
C THR A 128 7.32 -0.72 -27.15
N TRP A 129 6.04 -1.01 -26.93
CA TRP A 129 5.57 -1.65 -25.72
C TRP A 129 5.91 -3.13 -25.68
N SER A 130 6.54 -3.54 -24.58
CA SER A 130 6.78 -4.94 -24.23
C SER A 130 5.48 -5.73 -24.40
N THR A 131 5.46 -6.62 -25.38
CA THR A 131 4.31 -7.48 -25.66
C THR A 131 3.96 -8.31 -24.43
N TRP A 132 4.94 -8.68 -23.60
CA TRP A 132 4.79 -9.44 -22.35
C TRP A 132 3.81 -8.81 -21.35
N SER A 133 3.82 -7.47 -21.19
CA SER A 133 2.92 -6.78 -20.25
C SER A 133 1.45 -6.99 -20.62
N LEU A 134 1.12 -6.95 -21.92
CA LEU A 134 -0.25 -7.12 -22.41
C LEU A 134 -0.77 -8.56 -22.22
N TRP A 135 0.09 -9.58 -22.37
CA TRP A 135 -0.30 -10.97 -22.12
C TRP A 135 -0.63 -11.23 -20.64
N ASN A 136 0.00 -10.50 -19.72
CA ASN A 136 -0.30 -10.55 -18.29
C ASN A 136 -1.44 -9.59 -17.88
N GLY A 137 -2.03 -8.88 -18.83
CA GLY A 137 -3.08 -7.90 -18.54
C GLY A 137 -2.58 -6.65 -17.80
N ILE A 138 -1.27 -6.34 -17.89
CA ILE A 138 -0.64 -5.14 -17.33
C ILE A 138 -0.44 -4.10 -18.43
N LEU A 139 -0.76 -2.84 -18.15
CA LEU A 139 -0.52 -1.73 -19.07
C LEU A 139 0.98 -1.56 -19.30
N PRO A 140 1.46 -1.53 -20.55
CA PRO A 140 2.89 -1.38 -20.79
C PRO A 140 3.44 -0.06 -20.26
N GLY A 141 4.67 -0.11 -19.75
CA GLY A 141 5.28 1.03 -19.03
C GLY A 141 4.81 1.17 -17.59
N THR A 142 3.97 0.25 -17.10
CA THR A 142 3.53 0.17 -15.69
C THR A 142 3.83 -1.22 -15.13
N LYS A 143 3.76 -1.37 -13.82
CA LYS A 143 3.89 -2.64 -13.10
C LYS A 143 2.63 -3.00 -12.30
N TRP A 144 1.81 -2.01 -11.97
CA TRP A 144 0.64 -2.13 -11.12
C TRP A 144 -0.69 -1.91 -11.85
N CYS A 145 -0.68 -1.32 -13.05
CA CYS A 145 -1.93 -1.04 -13.77
C CYS A 145 -2.41 -2.26 -14.55
N GLY A 146 -3.14 -3.19 -13.91
CA GLY A 146 -3.73 -4.33 -14.59
C GLY A 146 -4.44 -5.34 -13.72
N VAL A 147 -4.47 -6.61 -14.14
CA VAL A 147 -5.03 -7.71 -13.33
C VAL A 147 -3.95 -8.18 -12.35
N GLY A 148 -3.93 -7.56 -11.17
CA GLY A 148 -2.82 -7.67 -10.24
C GLY A 148 -1.62 -6.84 -10.71
N ASP A 149 -0.43 -7.21 -10.25
CA ASP A 149 0.80 -6.50 -10.56
C ASP A 149 1.94 -7.47 -10.95
N ILE A 150 3.01 -6.91 -11.53
CA ILE A 150 4.26 -7.61 -11.86
C ILE A 150 5.45 -6.99 -11.13
N ALA A 151 5.21 -6.22 -10.08
CA ALA A 151 6.26 -5.55 -9.33
C ALA A 151 6.96 -6.57 -8.42
N GLY A 152 8.30 -6.55 -8.39
CA GLY A 152 9.07 -7.37 -7.46
C GLY A 152 9.11 -6.78 -6.05
N SER A 153 8.77 -5.49 -5.89
CA SER A 153 8.72 -4.78 -4.61
C SER A 153 7.81 -3.57 -4.67
N PHE A 154 7.40 -3.06 -3.51
CA PHE A 154 6.54 -1.88 -3.40
C PHE A 154 7.10 -0.65 -4.12
N GLU A 155 8.41 -0.40 -4.01
CA GLU A 155 9.07 0.77 -4.61
C GLU A 155 9.20 0.69 -6.13
N GLU A 156 8.93 -0.48 -6.70
CA GLU A 156 9.17 -0.73 -8.10
C GLU A 156 8.03 -0.19 -8.96
N LEU A 157 8.26 0.96 -9.57
CA LEU A 157 7.40 1.53 -10.60
C LEU A 157 7.96 1.27 -12.02
N GLY A 158 7.07 1.36 -13.00
CA GLY A 158 7.38 1.38 -14.43
C GLY A 158 7.78 2.78 -14.92
N THR A 159 7.94 2.92 -16.23
CA THR A 159 8.33 4.18 -16.86
C THR A 159 7.25 5.27 -16.78
N GLN A 160 5.98 4.88 -16.64
CA GLN A 160 4.85 5.79 -16.43
C GLN A 160 4.60 5.99 -14.93
N MET A 161 5.60 6.47 -14.20
CA MET A 161 5.64 6.47 -12.74
C MET A 161 4.40 7.11 -12.09
N GLU A 162 3.91 8.25 -12.59
CA GLU A 162 2.76 8.92 -11.98
C GLU A 162 1.45 8.12 -12.13
N VAL A 163 1.28 7.42 -13.25
CA VAL A 163 0.10 6.57 -13.49
C VAL A 163 0.22 5.29 -12.69
N ASP A 164 1.40 4.69 -12.70
CA ASP A 164 1.69 3.43 -12.04
C ASP A 164 1.57 3.55 -10.52
N ALA A 165 2.01 4.67 -9.95
CA ALA A 165 1.80 5.00 -8.54
C ALA A 165 0.30 5.08 -8.18
N CYS A 166 -0.55 5.65 -9.05
CA CYS A 166 -2.00 5.65 -8.83
C CYS A 166 -2.60 4.24 -8.82
N CYS A 167 -2.13 3.36 -9.71
CA CYS A 167 -2.57 1.97 -9.76
C CYS A 167 -2.09 1.18 -8.53
N ARG A 168 -0.82 1.34 -8.11
CA ARG A 168 -0.30 0.73 -6.89
C ARG A 168 -1.12 1.12 -5.66
N ALA A 169 -1.45 2.40 -5.53
CA ALA A 169 -2.29 2.90 -4.44
C ALA A 169 -3.68 2.24 -4.44
N HIS A 170 -4.27 2.10 -5.63
CA HIS A 170 -5.57 1.46 -5.82
C HIS A 170 -5.54 -0.04 -5.50
N ASP A 171 -4.48 -0.74 -5.90
CA ASP A 171 -4.26 -2.15 -5.58
C ASP A 171 -4.14 -2.39 -4.08
N HIS A 172 -3.57 -1.44 -3.32
CA HIS A 172 -3.46 -1.53 -1.86
C HIS A 172 -4.74 -1.11 -1.11
N CYS A 173 -5.86 -0.92 -1.80
CA CYS A 173 -7.12 -0.54 -1.17
C CYS A 173 -7.46 -1.43 0.05
N PRO A 174 -7.73 -0.84 1.24
CA PRO A 174 -8.05 -1.58 2.49
C PRO A 174 -9.20 -2.57 2.35
N VAL A 175 -10.14 -2.26 1.46
CA VAL A 175 -11.34 -3.06 1.21
C VAL A 175 -11.40 -3.40 -0.27
N LYS A 176 -10.98 -4.61 -0.60
CA LYS A 176 -11.04 -5.19 -1.94
C LYS A 176 -11.50 -6.63 -1.91
N LEU A 177 -12.22 -7.05 -2.95
CA LEU A 177 -12.69 -8.42 -3.15
C LEU A 177 -12.22 -8.93 -4.51
N LYS A 178 -11.24 -9.85 -4.49
CA LYS A 178 -10.66 -10.47 -5.69
C LYS A 178 -11.72 -11.20 -6.53
N ALA A 179 -11.43 -11.41 -7.81
CA ALA A 179 -12.29 -12.15 -8.73
C ALA A 179 -12.61 -13.56 -8.19
N PHE A 180 -13.86 -13.99 -8.35
CA PHE A 180 -14.35 -15.30 -7.90
C PHE A 180 -14.08 -15.61 -6.41
N ARG A 181 -14.18 -14.58 -5.55
CA ARG A 181 -14.07 -14.72 -4.10
C ARG A 181 -15.33 -14.22 -3.40
N THR A 182 -15.53 -14.72 -2.19
CA THR A 182 -16.61 -14.31 -1.29
C THR A 182 -16.01 -13.51 -0.14
N GLY A 183 -16.65 -12.40 0.23
CA GLY A 183 -16.22 -11.53 1.32
C GLY A 183 -17.25 -10.43 1.55
N TYR A 184 -17.25 -9.82 2.74
CA TYR A 184 -18.18 -8.74 3.09
C TYR A 184 -19.68 -9.11 2.90
N GLY A 185 -20.02 -10.40 3.00
CA GLY A 185 -21.37 -10.90 2.76
C GLY A 185 -21.82 -10.92 1.29
N ILE A 186 -20.90 -10.74 0.34
CA ILE A 186 -21.16 -10.77 -1.11
C ILE A 186 -20.20 -11.74 -1.83
N ILE A 187 -20.60 -12.18 -3.03
CA ILE A 187 -19.76 -12.97 -3.94
C ILE A 187 -19.40 -12.14 -5.17
N ASN A 188 -18.11 -12.02 -5.47
CA ASN A 188 -17.64 -11.36 -6.69
C ASN A 188 -17.52 -12.38 -7.83
N LEU A 189 -18.57 -12.49 -8.66
CA LEU A 189 -18.59 -13.36 -9.84
C LEU A 189 -17.89 -12.76 -11.08
N SER A 190 -17.36 -11.54 -10.97
CA SER A 190 -16.66 -10.89 -12.08
C SER A 190 -15.22 -11.39 -12.21
N LEU A 191 -14.66 -11.25 -13.42
CA LEU A 191 -13.26 -11.54 -13.76
C LEU A 191 -12.25 -10.51 -13.23
N TYR A 192 -12.70 -9.56 -12.41
CA TYR A 192 -11.89 -8.44 -11.91
C TYR A 192 -12.13 -8.21 -10.42
N THR A 193 -11.14 -7.65 -9.74
CA THR A 193 -11.24 -7.23 -8.34
C THR A 193 -12.20 -6.04 -8.18
N LYS A 194 -13.02 -6.04 -7.14
CA LYS A 194 -13.84 -4.88 -6.75
C LYS A 194 -13.23 -4.23 -5.52
N SER A 195 -12.81 -2.97 -5.64
CA SER A 195 -12.30 -2.16 -4.52
C SER A 195 -13.43 -1.34 -3.88
N HIS A 196 -13.17 -0.74 -2.72
CA HIS A 196 -14.12 0.16 -2.08
C HIS A 196 -14.35 1.41 -2.92
N CYS A 197 -15.57 1.94 -2.91
CA CYS A 197 -15.93 3.10 -3.73
C CYS A 197 -15.12 4.35 -3.40
N ASP A 198 -14.62 4.51 -2.18
CA ASP A 198 -13.74 5.62 -1.86
C ASP A 198 -12.33 5.41 -2.42
N CYS A 199 -11.81 4.17 -2.49
CA CYS A 199 -10.57 3.88 -3.21
C CYS A 199 -10.70 4.21 -4.71
N ASP A 200 -11.83 3.87 -5.33
CA ASP A 200 -12.08 4.18 -6.76
C ASP A 200 -12.20 5.71 -7.01
N LYS A 201 -12.71 6.49 -6.04
CA LYS A 201 -12.72 7.96 -6.13
C LYS A 201 -11.32 8.56 -6.02
N GLU A 202 -10.51 8.03 -5.11
CA GLU A 202 -9.12 8.46 -4.95
C GLU A 202 -8.30 8.08 -6.19
N PHE A 203 -8.52 6.89 -6.75
CA PHE A 203 -7.91 6.45 -8.00
C PHE A 203 -8.28 7.37 -9.16
N PHE A 204 -9.57 7.70 -9.32
CA PHE A 204 -10.03 8.68 -10.33
C PHE A 204 -9.32 10.03 -10.15
N SER A 205 -9.27 10.53 -8.92
CA SER A 205 -8.67 11.83 -8.59
C SER A 205 -7.15 11.83 -8.85
N CYS A 206 -6.47 10.75 -8.50
CA CYS A 206 -5.04 10.55 -8.74
C CYS A 206 -4.72 10.58 -10.25
N LEU A 207 -5.47 9.83 -11.06
CA LEU A 207 -5.31 9.81 -12.52
C LEU A 207 -5.56 11.20 -13.13
N LYS A 208 -6.58 11.93 -12.67
CA LYS A 208 -6.83 13.31 -13.11
C LYS A 208 -5.71 14.26 -12.72
N ALA A 209 -5.10 14.06 -11.56
CA ALA A 209 -3.97 14.88 -11.09
C ALA A 209 -2.66 14.57 -11.83
N ALA A 210 -2.49 13.38 -12.42
CA ALA A 210 -1.30 13.01 -13.18
C ALA A 210 -1.16 13.79 -14.51
N ARG A 211 -2.27 14.33 -15.05
CA ARG A 211 -2.31 15.22 -16.24
C ARG A 211 -1.50 14.72 -17.45
N ASN A 212 -1.55 13.42 -17.73
CA ASN A 212 -0.91 12.83 -18.91
C ASN A 212 -1.88 11.92 -19.68
N LYS A 213 -1.59 11.67 -20.97
CA LYS A 213 -2.46 10.91 -21.88
C LYS A 213 -2.66 9.46 -21.45
N VAL A 214 -1.67 8.86 -20.78
CA VAL A 214 -1.76 7.47 -20.32
C VAL A 214 -2.78 7.37 -19.18
N ALA A 215 -2.79 8.33 -18.26
CA ALA A 215 -3.78 8.42 -17.20
C ALA A 215 -5.21 8.57 -17.76
N ASP A 216 -5.40 9.36 -18.82
CA ASP A 216 -6.70 9.49 -19.49
C ASP A 216 -7.17 8.17 -20.11
N VAL A 217 -6.26 7.40 -20.71
CA VAL A 217 -6.56 6.07 -21.27
C VAL A 217 -6.97 5.10 -20.16
N VAL A 218 -6.19 5.03 -19.07
CA VAL A 218 -6.49 4.16 -17.92
C VAL A 218 -7.83 4.52 -17.29
N GLY A 219 -8.05 5.81 -17.01
CA GLY A 219 -9.29 6.29 -16.43
C GLY A 219 -10.50 6.00 -17.33
N ASN A 220 -10.40 6.27 -18.63
CA ASN A 220 -11.49 5.97 -19.55
C ASN A 220 -11.78 4.47 -19.64
N PHE A 221 -10.74 3.63 -19.66
CA PHE A 221 -10.91 2.19 -19.69
C PHE A 221 -11.59 1.66 -18.41
N TYR A 222 -11.10 2.05 -17.24
CA TYR A 222 -11.63 1.58 -15.95
C TYR A 222 -13.06 2.08 -15.70
N PHE A 223 -13.30 3.39 -15.83
CA PHE A 223 -14.55 4.02 -15.40
C PHE A 223 -15.64 4.04 -16.47
N ASN A 224 -15.30 4.13 -17.76
CA ASN A 224 -16.29 4.30 -18.83
C ASN A 224 -16.51 3.04 -19.67
N ILE A 225 -15.44 2.29 -19.97
CA ILE A 225 -15.52 1.07 -20.80
C ILE A 225 -15.88 -0.13 -19.94
N MET A 226 -15.05 -0.46 -18.96
CA MET A 226 -15.25 -1.62 -18.08
C MET A 226 -16.36 -1.39 -17.06
N LYS A 227 -16.58 -0.13 -16.68
CA LYS A 227 -17.59 0.26 -15.67
C LYS A 227 -17.46 -0.61 -14.43
N ILE A 228 -16.24 -0.70 -13.90
CA ILE A 228 -15.93 -1.50 -12.72
C ILE A 228 -16.83 -1.05 -11.57
N GLN A 229 -17.53 -2.00 -10.98
CA GLN A 229 -18.36 -1.74 -9.81
C GLN A 229 -17.50 -1.79 -8.55
N CYS A 230 -17.81 -0.93 -7.59
CA CYS A 230 -17.11 -0.82 -6.32
C CYS A 230 -17.99 -1.29 -5.14
N ILE A 231 -17.33 -1.60 -4.04
CA ILE A 231 -17.95 -2.03 -2.78
C ILE A 231 -18.31 -0.79 -1.96
N LYS A 232 -19.54 -0.73 -1.44
CA LYS A 232 -19.99 0.35 -0.57
C LYS A 232 -20.65 -0.19 0.68
N GLU A 233 -20.22 0.33 1.82
CA GLU A 233 -20.92 0.11 3.09
C GLU A 233 -22.02 1.17 3.28
N HIS A 234 -23.20 0.73 3.70
CA HIS A 234 -24.34 1.59 3.99
C HIS A 234 -25.17 1.00 5.13
N ARG A 235 -25.90 1.83 5.86
CA ARG A 235 -26.88 1.33 6.83
C ARG A 235 -28.03 0.64 6.09
N PRO A 236 -28.71 -0.34 6.71
CA PRO A 236 -29.89 -0.95 6.13
C PRO A 236 -30.92 0.12 5.77
N PHE A 237 -31.62 -0.09 4.65
CA PHE A 237 -32.72 0.79 4.28
C PHE A 237 -33.99 0.35 4.98
N VAL A 238 -34.58 1.26 5.75
CA VAL A 238 -35.86 1.08 6.44
C VAL A 238 -36.87 2.08 5.91
N CYS A 239 -38.14 1.81 6.18
CA CYS A 239 -39.16 2.80 5.91
C CYS A 239 -39.02 3.96 6.90
N VAL A 240 -38.71 5.16 6.40
CA VAL A 240 -38.58 6.37 7.22
C VAL A 240 -39.83 7.24 7.18
N GLU A 241 -40.76 6.96 6.27
CA GLU A 241 -42.01 7.70 6.13
C GLU A 241 -43.12 6.78 5.60
N ASN A 242 -44.22 6.72 6.34
CA ASN A 242 -45.41 5.94 6.00
C ASN A 242 -46.57 6.85 5.62
N ARG A 243 -47.42 6.36 4.72
CA ARG A 243 -48.73 6.92 4.39
C ARG A 243 -49.82 5.96 4.84
N THR A 244 -50.83 6.47 5.52
CA THR A 244 -52.07 5.73 5.77
C THR A 244 -52.91 5.70 4.49
N GLU A 245 -53.19 4.50 3.98
CA GLU A 245 -54.11 4.25 2.86
C GLU A 245 -55.57 4.32 3.34
N ILE A 246 -56.52 4.37 2.40
CA ILE A 246 -57.96 4.52 2.67
C ILE A 246 -58.52 3.34 3.48
N ASP A 247 -57.96 2.14 3.29
CA ASP A 247 -58.30 0.93 4.03
C ASP A 247 -57.66 0.85 5.43
N GLY A 248 -56.95 1.92 5.85
CA GLY A 248 -56.24 1.99 7.12
C GLY A 248 -54.85 1.34 7.10
N SER A 249 -54.43 0.72 5.99
CA SER A 249 -53.10 0.11 5.90
C SER A 249 -52.00 1.18 5.85
N GLN A 250 -50.83 0.85 6.40
CA GLN A 250 -49.64 1.70 6.32
C GLN A 250 -48.81 1.29 5.11
N LYS A 251 -48.58 2.24 4.21
CA LYS A 251 -47.71 2.05 3.05
C LYS A 251 -46.45 2.89 3.19
N CYS A 252 -45.30 2.25 3.02
CA CYS A 252 -44.05 2.98 2.97
C CYS A 252 -43.98 3.85 1.72
N ILE A 253 -43.76 5.16 1.89
CA ILE A 253 -43.60 6.11 0.79
C ILE A 253 -42.15 6.61 0.65
N LYS A 254 -41.34 6.44 1.69
CA LYS A 254 -39.93 6.84 1.66
C LYS A 254 -39.06 5.80 2.37
N TRP A 255 -38.08 5.31 1.62
CA TRP A 255 -37.02 4.46 2.13
C TRP A 255 -35.79 5.30 2.42
N GLY A 256 -35.18 5.09 3.58
CA GLY A 256 -33.99 5.80 4.00
C GLY A 256 -33.05 4.89 4.78
N ALA A 257 -31.79 5.29 4.88
CA ALA A 257 -30.83 4.62 5.74
C ALA A 257 -31.33 4.70 7.21
N ASP A 258 -31.37 3.56 7.88
CA ASP A 258 -31.71 3.46 9.30
C ASP A 258 -30.71 4.31 10.10
N PRO A 259 -31.13 5.39 10.79
CA PRO A 259 -30.23 6.26 11.52
C PRO A 259 -29.64 5.58 12.76
N ASP A 260 -30.32 4.57 13.31
CA ASP A 260 -30.03 3.95 14.60
C ASP A 260 -29.31 2.60 14.45
N SER A 261 -29.32 2.01 13.24
CA SER A 261 -28.60 0.77 12.98
C SER A 261 -27.09 0.94 13.12
N LYS A 262 -26.52 0.21 14.09
CA LYS A 262 -25.07 -0.01 14.21
C LYS A 262 -24.54 -1.04 13.22
N LYS A 263 -25.42 -1.81 12.57
CA LYS A 263 -25.05 -2.80 11.56
C LYS A 263 -24.91 -2.11 10.20
N MET A 264 -23.74 -2.28 9.59
CA MET A 264 -23.51 -1.89 8.20
C MET A 264 -23.87 -3.07 7.28
N GLN A 265 -24.41 -2.76 6.11
CA GLN A 265 -24.60 -3.66 5.00
C GLN A 265 -23.66 -3.28 3.88
N THR A 266 -23.26 -4.25 3.09
CA THR A 266 -22.38 -4.06 1.94
C THR A 266 -23.17 -4.30 0.67
N SER A 267 -23.02 -3.41 -0.30
CA SER A 267 -23.54 -3.59 -1.65
C SER A 267 -22.48 -3.25 -2.69
N VAL A 268 -22.72 -3.72 -3.91
CA VAL A 268 -21.91 -3.40 -5.08
C VAL A 268 -22.64 -2.34 -5.89
N THR A 269 -21.94 -1.27 -6.25
CA THR A 269 -22.53 -0.15 -7.00
C THR A 269 -21.58 0.38 -8.06
N LEU A 270 -22.11 1.15 -9.00
CA LEU A 270 -21.31 1.83 -10.02
C LEU A 270 -21.14 3.30 -9.62
N LEU A 271 -19.91 3.80 -9.64
CA LEU A 271 -19.67 5.22 -9.47
C LEU A 271 -20.18 6.00 -10.68
N LYS A 272 -20.83 7.12 -10.40
CA LYS A 272 -21.25 8.10 -11.39
C LYS A 272 -20.33 9.30 -11.25
N TYR A 273 -19.54 9.55 -12.28
CA TYR A 273 -18.64 10.69 -12.40
C TYR A 273 -19.24 11.72 -13.35
#